data_AF-A0A2D9XJA0-F1
#
_entry.id   AF-A0A2D9XJA0-F1
#
_cell.length_a   1.000
_cell.length_b   1.000
_cell.length_c   1.000
_cell.angle_alpha   90.00
_cell.angle_beta   90.00
_cell.angle_gamma   90.00
#
_symmetry.space_group_name_H-M   'P 1'
#
loop_
_entity.id
_entity.type
_entity.pdbx_description
1 polymer ?
#
loop_
_entity_poly.entity_id
_entity_poly.type
_entity_poly.pdbx_seq_one_letter_code
_entity_poly.pdbx_strand_id
1 'polypeptide(L)'
;MEHIVWFGVDKKNNVIHLHSIDGVSIIHFLRGRRYRILVLTVLDKETNKEKTLLNEGEESVWVNENNSAELSYLIEDVDSNYPGLFWAEIELENNGFVRFMHGQLVVRISDFEALKKATIKVLDFYGYFAADMIWDFAVSCNKSLMISFVLAMEGHEITDEFDRMINHTNDIDKEHILLDAEINKNDYK
;
A
#
# COMPACT_ATOMS: atom_id res chain seq x y z
N MET A 1 0.07 14.94 -8.04
CA MET A 1 0.64 13.61 -7.79
C MET A 1 0.29 13.28 -6.37
N GLU A 2 -0.43 12.18 -6.15
CA GLU A 2 -0.60 11.65 -4.79
C GLU A 2 0.79 11.30 -4.26
N HIS A 3 1.01 11.47 -2.95
CA HIS A 3 2.22 10.99 -2.29
C HIS A 3 1.79 10.11 -1.11
N ILE A 4 2.57 9.07 -0.84
CA ILE A 4 2.31 8.16 0.27
C ILE A 4 2.42 8.96 1.56
N VAL A 5 1.38 9.04 2.37
CA VAL A 5 1.42 9.80 3.62
C VAL A 5 1.92 8.92 4.76
N TRP A 6 1.44 7.68 4.83
CA TRP A 6 1.77 6.73 5.89
C TRP A 6 2.40 5.45 5.34
N PHE A 7 3.41 4.95 6.04
CA PHE A 7 4.07 3.69 5.74
C PHE A 7 4.38 2.91 7.02
N GLY A 8 4.03 1.63 7.04
CA GLY A 8 4.32 0.72 8.15
C GLY A 8 4.85 -0.62 7.67
N VAL A 9 5.69 -1.24 8.49
CA VAL A 9 6.22 -2.59 8.25
C VAL A 9 5.96 -3.48 9.46
N ASP A 10 5.19 -4.54 9.25
CA ASP A 10 5.09 -5.67 10.18
C ASP A 10 6.10 -6.73 9.75
N LYS A 11 7.29 -6.65 10.34
CA LYS A 11 8.39 -7.59 10.07
C LYS A 11 8.04 -9.02 10.47
N LYS A 12 7.19 -9.23 11.48
CA LYS A 12 6.86 -10.58 11.98
C LYS A 12 6.02 -11.33 10.95
N ASN A 13 5.11 -10.63 10.29
CA ASN A 13 4.19 -11.21 9.33
C ASN A 13 4.60 -11.00 7.86
N ASN A 14 5.72 -10.32 7.61
CA ASN A 14 6.17 -9.86 6.29
C ASN A 14 5.08 -9.07 5.56
N VAL A 15 4.48 -8.11 6.26
CA VAL A 15 3.41 -7.26 5.73
C VAL A 15 3.86 -5.81 5.73
N ILE A 16 3.51 -5.07 4.68
CA ILE A 16 3.59 -3.61 4.66
C ILE A 16 2.21 -2.99 4.53
N HIS A 17 2.11 -1.75 4.98
CA HIS A 17 0.93 -0.90 4.85
C HIS A 17 1.35 0.45 4.27
N LEU A 18 0.64 0.91 3.25
CA LEU A 18 0.86 2.19 2.58
C LEU A 18 -0.48 2.92 2.49
N HIS A 19 -0.50 4.22 2.75
CA HIS A 19 -1.70 5.06 2.64
C HIS A 19 -1.44 6.27 1.74
N SER A 20 -2.49 6.72 1.06
CA SER A 20 -2.43 7.78 0.04
C SER A 20 -1.56 7.34 -1.14
N ILE A 21 -1.91 6.19 -1.72
CA ILE A 21 -1.21 5.57 -2.84
C ILE A 21 -2.19 5.26 -3.97
N ASP A 22 -1.77 5.39 -5.22
CA ASP A 22 -2.63 5.04 -6.35
C ASP A 22 -2.68 3.52 -6.57
N GLY A 23 -3.72 3.06 -7.27
CA GLY A 23 -3.90 1.65 -7.57
C GLY A 23 -2.90 1.08 -8.58
N VAL A 24 -2.26 1.92 -9.40
CA VAL A 24 -1.24 1.47 -10.36
C VAL A 24 -0.03 0.90 -9.63
N SER A 25 0.29 1.42 -8.45
CA SER A 25 1.41 0.97 -7.62
C SER A 25 1.45 -0.55 -7.34
N ILE A 26 0.31 -1.25 -7.40
CA ILE A 26 0.24 -2.69 -7.17
C ILE A 26 1.16 -3.48 -8.12
N ILE A 27 1.41 -2.98 -9.34
CA ILE A 27 2.24 -3.66 -10.35
C ILE A 27 3.65 -3.95 -9.86
N HIS A 28 4.20 -3.12 -8.97
CA HIS A 28 5.54 -3.31 -8.39
C HIS A 28 5.63 -4.59 -7.54
N PHE A 29 4.49 -5.01 -6.98
CA PHE A 29 4.37 -6.22 -6.17
C PHE A 29 3.99 -7.45 -7.00
N LEU A 30 3.34 -7.27 -8.16
CA LEU A 30 2.95 -8.37 -9.06
C LEU A 30 4.06 -8.80 -10.05
N ARG A 31 4.92 -7.86 -10.46
CA ARG A 31 5.95 -8.10 -11.47
C ARG A 31 6.87 -9.27 -11.11
N GLY A 32 6.96 -10.24 -12.01
CA GLY A 32 7.84 -11.41 -11.86
C GLY A 32 7.35 -12.40 -10.80
N ARG A 33 6.07 -12.35 -10.42
CA ARG A 33 5.47 -13.25 -9.43
C ARG A 33 4.24 -13.92 -10.01
N ARG A 34 3.97 -15.13 -9.56
CA ARG A 34 2.73 -15.83 -9.87
C ARG A 34 1.60 -15.30 -8.99
N TYR A 35 0.47 -14.94 -9.59
CA TYR A 35 -0.67 -14.35 -8.88
C TYR A 35 -2.01 -14.73 -9.49
N ARG A 36 -3.11 -14.53 -8.76
CA ARG A 36 -4.47 -14.53 -9.31
C ARG A 36 -5.28 -13.39 -8.73
N ILE A 37 -6.08 -12.75 -9.56
CA ILE A 37 -6.94 -11.63 -9.18
C ILE A 37 -8.28 -12.21 -8.71
N LEU A 38 -8.65 -11.96 -7.46
CA LEU A 38 -9.89 -12.42 -6.84
C LEU A 38 -10.98 -11.35 -6.89
N VAL A 39 -10.57 -10.09 -6.73
CA VAL A 39 -11.44 -8.92 -6.83
C VAL A 39 -10.73 -7.86 -7.66
N LEU A 40 -11.44 -7.24 -8.60
CA LEU A 40 -10.96 -6.10 -9.36
C LEU A 40 -12.14 -5.19 -9.68
N THR A 41 -12.27 -4.13 -8.90
CA THR A 41 -13.35 -3.15 -8.99
C THR A 41 -12.76 -1.78 -9.28
N VAL A 42 -13.37 -1.09 -10.24
CA VAL A 42 -13.03 0.28 -10.64
C VAL A 42 -14.24 1.19 -10.45
N LEU A 43 -14.02 2.50 -10.46
CA LEU A 43 -15.11 3.45 -10.58
C LEU A 43 -15.47 3.65 -12.06
N ASP A 44 -16.75 3.77 -12.38
CA ASP A 44 -17.21 4.11 -13.71
C ASP A 44 -17.15 5.64 -13.92
N LYS A 45 -16.54 6.08 -15.04
CA LYS A 45 -16.30 7.51 -15.33
C LYS A 45 -17.59 8.33 -15.43
N GLU A 46 -18.68 7.74 -15.90
CA GLU A 46 -19.92 8.46 -16.17
C GLU A 46 -20.89 8.42 -14.99
N THR A 47 -20.97 7.27 -14.33
CA THR A 47 -21.96 7.01 -13.28
C THR A 47 -21.39 7.16 -11.87
N ASN A 48 -20.05 7.21 -11.72
CA ASN A 48 -19.34 7.19 -10.45
C ASN A 48 -19.73 5.99 -9.55
N LYS A 49 -20.17 4.90 -10.18
CA LYS A 49 -20.52 3.64 -9.50
C LYS A 49 -19.38 2.66 -9.61
N GLU A 50 -19.29 1.78 -8.63
CA GLU A 50 -18.39 0.64 -8.64
C GLU A 50 -18.78 -0.34 -9.75
N LYS A 51 -17.78 -0.82 -10.49
CA LYS A 51 -17.92 -1.81 -11.55
C LYS A 51 -16.82 -2.86 -11.42
N THR A 52 -17.21 -4.14 -11.40
CA THR A 52 -16.25 -5.25 -11.50
C THR A 52 -15.72 -5.36 -12.93
N LEU A 53 -14.42 -5.64 -13.05
CA LEU A 53 -13.76 -6.00 -14.31
C LEU A 53 -13.60 -7.51 -14.48
N LEU A 54 -13.98 -8.29 -13.46
CA LEU A 54 -14.01 -9.75 -13.53
C LEU A 54 -15.37 -10.22 -14.04
N ASN A 55 -15.37 -11.27 -14.85
CA ASN A 55 -16.60 -11.90 -15.36
C ASN A 55 -17.32 -12.66 -14.24
N GLU A 56 -18.64 -12.47 -14.16
CA GLU A 56 -19.47 -13.14 -13.16
C GLU A 56 -19.49 -14.65 -13.40
N GLY A 57 -19.17 -15.43 -12.35
CA GLY A 57 -19.18 -16.89 -12.40
C GLY A 57 -17.95 -17.54 -13.04
N GLU A 58 -16.98 -16.76 -13.54
CA GLU A 58 -15.69 -17.31 -13.99
C GLU A 58 -14.72 -17.49 -12.82
N GLU A 59 -14.00 -18.60 -12.79
CA GLU A 59 -12.96 -18.84 -11.79
C GLU A 59 -11.70 -17.99 -12.08
N SER A 60 -11.14 -17.41 -11.03
CA SER A 60 -9.88 -16.68 -11.11
C SER A 60 -8.71 -17.57 -11.57
N VAL A 61 -8.08 -17.17 -12.67
CA VAL A 61 -6.94 -17.89 -13.26
C VAL A 61 -5.61 -17.39 -12.69
N TRP A 62 -4.67 -18.30 -12.50
CA TRP A 62 -3.30 -17.98 -12.13
C TRP A 62 -2.51 -17.43 -13.33
N VAL A 63 -2.02 -16.21 -13.18
CA VAL A 63 -1.04 -15.57 -14.06
C VAL A 63 0.36 -16.01 -13.63
N ASN A 64 1.20 -16.42 -14.60
CA ASN A 64 2.57 -16.89 -14.35
C ASN A 64 3.55 -15.72 -14.19
N GLU A 65 4.80 -16.00 -13.80
CA GLU A 65 5.81 -14.95 -13.52
C GLU A 65 6.20 -14.10 -14.74
N ASN A 66 6.07 -14.63 -15.95
CA ASN A 66 6.30 -13.91 -17.22
C ASN A 66 5.06 -13.08 -17.60
N ASN A 67 4.68 -12.15 -16.73
CA ASN A 67 3.38 -11.47 -16.74
C ASN A 67 3.36 -10.08 -17.37
N SER A 68 4.30 -9.75 -18.27
CA SER A 68 4.39 -8.38 -18.79
C SER A 68 3.14 -7.94 -19.57
N ALA A 69 2.50 -8.87 -20.30
CA ALA A 69 1.29 -8.56 -21.05
C ALA A 69 0.10 -8.33 -20.10
N GLU A 70 -0.09 -9.19 -19.11
CA GLU A 70 -1.13 -9.10 -18.10
C GLU A 70 -1.00 -7.84 -17.26
N LEU A 71 0.23 -7.44 -16.91
CA LEU A 71 0.47 -6.18 -16.21
C LEU A 71 0.16 -4.97 -17.09
N SER A 72 0.48 -5.02 -18.39
CA SER A 72 0.14 -3.94 -19.32
C SER A 72 -1.38 -3.74 -19.38
N TYR A 73 -2.14 -4.83 -19.53
CA TYR A 73 -3.60 -4.76 -19.52
C TYR A 73 -4.16 -4.23 -18.21
N LEU A 74 -3.62 -4.69 -17.07
CA LEU A 74 -4.03 -4.19 -15.77
C LEU A 74 -3.82 -2.67 -15.65
N ILE A 75 -2.67 -2.14 -16.10
CA ILE A 75 -2.39 -0.70 -16.11
C ILE A 75 -3.37 0.04 -17.01
N GLU A 76 -3.60 -0.45 -18.23
CA GLU A 76 -4.57 0.15 -19.16
C GLU A 76 -5.96 0.22 -18.54
N ASP A 77 -6.39 -0.83 -17.86
CA ASP A 77 -7.66 -0.84 -17.15
C ASP A 77 -7.67 0.16 -15.98
N VAL A 78 -6.71 0.09 -15.07
CA VAL A 78 -6.76 0.89 -13.83
C VAL A 78 -6.45 2.38 -14.01
N ASP A 79 -5.72 2.76 -15.06
CA ASP A 79 -5.21 4.13 -15.25
C ASP A 79 -5.79 4.81 -16.50
N SER A 80 -5.89 4.09 -17.62
CA SER A 80 -6.31 4.70 -18.90
C SER A 80 -7.83 4.61 -19.13
N ASN A 81 -8.40 3.44 -18.88
CA ASN A 81 -9.80 3.16 -19.20
C ASN A 81 -10.76 3.69 -18.12
N TYR A 82 -10.37 3.60 -16.85
CA TYR A 82 -11.19 4.00 -15.69
C TYR A 82 -10.58 5.19 -14.93
N PRO A 83 -11.33 5.91 -14.07
CA PRO A 83 -10.82 7.03 -13.27
C PRO A 83 -9.85 6.58 -12.17
N GLY A 84 -9.77 5.28 -11.91
CA GLY A 84 -8.88 4.69 -10.91
C GLY A 84 -9.39 3.32 -10.44
N LEU A 85 -8.46 2.53 -9.92
CA LEU A 85 -8.78 1.34 -9.15
C LEU A 85 -9.52 1.73 -7.87
N PHE A 86 -10.61 1.03 -7.58
CA PHE A 86 -11.39 1.23 -6.35
C PHE A 86 -11.01 0.20 -5.29
N TRP A 87 -11.05 -1.08 -5.67
CA TRP A 87 -10.73 -2.21 -4.80
C TRP A 87 -10.09 -3.34 -5.61
N ALA A 88 -8.99 -3.90 -5.10
CA ALA A 88 -8.43 -5.14 -5.59
C ALA A 88 -8.06 -6.08 -4.45
N GLU A 89 -8.33 -7.36 -4.65
CA GLU A 89 -7.78 -8.45 -3.85
C GLU A 89 -7.06 -9.42 -4.79
N ILE A 90 -5.77 -9.59 -4.56
CA ILE A 90 -4.91 -10.42 -5.39
C ILE A 90 -4.19 -11.39 -4.48
N GLU A 91 -4.27 -12.66 -4.81
CA GLU A 91 -3.51 -13.71 -4.16
C GLU A 91 -2.18 -13.89 -4.88
N LEU A 92 -1.11 -13.95 -4.10
CA LEU A 92 0.22 -14.33 -4.59
C LEU A 92 0.51 -15.76 -4.14
N GLU A 93 1.43 -16.43 -4.82
CA GLU A 93 1.95 -17.71 -4.34
C GLU A 93 2.50 -17.64 -2.89
N ASN A 94 2.67 -18.81 -2.27
CA ASN A 94 3.26 -18.95 -0.93
C ASN A 94 2.51 -18.17 0.17
N ASN A 95 1.18 -18.09 0.06
CA ASN A 95 0.31 -17.34 0.98
C ASN A 95 0.61 -15.83 1.03
N GLY A 96 1.08 -15.25 -0.08
CA GLY A 96 1.21 -13.81 -0.23
C GLY A 96 -0.10 -13.18 -0.71
N PHE A 97 -0.22 -11.87 -0.58
CA PHE A 97 -1.38 -11.13 -1.08
C PHE A 97 -1.06 -9.67 -1.37
N VAL A 98 -1.88 -9.06 -2.21
CA VAL A 98 -1.98 -7.61 -2.42
C VAL A 98 -3.44 -7.23 -2.22
N ARG A 99 -3.70 -6.27 -1.34
CA ARG A 99 -5.03 -5.71 -1.11
C ARG A 99 -4.96 -4.21 -1.25
N PHE A 100 -5.71 -3.68 -2.19
CA PHE A 100 -5.84 -2.25 -2.41
C PHE A 100 -7.27 -1.85 -2.18
N MET A 101 -7.53 -0.81 -1.38
CA MET A 101 -8.86 -0.23 -1.22
C MET A 101 -8.73 1.25 -0.90
N HIS A 102 -9.35 2.12 -1.69
CA HIS A 102 -9.45 3.55 -1.42
C HIS A 102 -8.13 4.24 -1.01
N GLY A 103 -7.07 4.04 -1.80
CA GLY A 103 -5.77 4.64 -1.54
C GLY A 103 -5.00 4.02 -0.37
N GLN A 104 -5.45 2.86 0.12
CA GLN A 104 -4.74 2.05 1.10
C GLN A 104 -4.27 0.76 0.43
N LEU A 105 -3.00 0.41 0.64
CA LEU A 105 -2.39 -0.78 0.08
C LEU A 105 -1.76 -1.60 1.21
N VAL A 106 -2.15 -2.87 1.29
CA VAL A 106 -1.56 -3.85 2.20
C VAL A 106 -0.98 -4.98 1.38
N VAL A 107 0.29 -5.28 1.58
CA VAL A 107 1.00 -6.31 0.80
C VAL A 107 1.71 -7.27 1.73
N ARG A 108 1.57 -8.56 1.43
CA ARG A 108 2.34 -9.64 2.04
C ARG A 108 3.10 -10.37 0.95
N ILE A 109 4.42 -10.43 1.10
CA ILE A 109 5.29 -11.29 0.28
C ILE A 109 6.14 -12.11 1.23
N SER A 110 6.18 -13.42 0.99
CA SER A 110 6.82 -14.39 1.90
C SER A 110 8.33 -14.17 2.02
N ASP A 111 8.97 -13.74 0.93
CA ASP A 111 10.36 -13.28 0.91
C ASP A 111 10.45 -11.80 1.31
N PHE A 112 11.03 -11.55 2.48
CA PHE A 112 11.18 -10.21 3.05
C PHE A 112 12.10 -9.29 2.22
N GLU A 113 13.14 -9.83 1.58
CA GLU A 113 14.03 -9.05 0.72
C GLU A 113 13.33 -8.69 -0.60
N ALA A 114 12.52 -9.60 -1.12
CA ALA A 114 11.69 -9.32 -2.29
C ALA A 114 10.61 -8.26 -1.98
N LEU A 115 10.07 -8.26 -0.76
CA LEU A 115 9.16 -7.23 -0.26
C LEU A 115 9.86 -5.87 -0.14
N LYS A 116 11.04 -5.83 0.50
CA LYS A 116 11.90 -4.63 0.60
C LYS A 116 12.15 -4.03 -0.77
N LYS A 117 12.64 -4.84 -1.72
CA LYS A 117 13.00 -4.40 -3.06
C LYS A 117 11.83 -3.84 -3.85
N ALA A 118 10.63 -4.42 -3.72
CA ALA A 118 9.43 -3.88 -4.36
C ALA A 118 9.00 -2.56 -3.70
N THR A 119 9.05 -2.49 -2.37
CA THR A 119 8.66 -1.32 -1.59
C THR A 119 9.56 -0.12 -1.87
N ILE A 120 10.89 -0.32 -1.94
CA ILE A 120 11.84 0.76 -2.27
C ILE A 120 11.51 1.38 -3.63
N LYS A 121 11.18 0.56 -4.64
CA LYS A 121 10.79 1.08 -5.96
C LYS A 121 9.52 1.91 -5.91
N VAL A 122 8.56 1.50 -5.07
CA VAL A 122 7.33 2.26 -4.86
C VAL A 122 7.65 3.58 -4.18
N LEU A 123 8.40 3.57 -3.08
CA LEU A 123 8.80 4.79 -2.37
C LEU A 123 9.53 5.77 -3.31
N ASP A 124 10.50 5.30 -4.07
CA ASP A 124 11.26 6.09 -5.05
C ASP A 124 10.34 6.68 -6.14
N PHE A 125 9.41 5.88 -6.67
CA PHE A 125 8.40 6.33 -7.64
C PHE A 125 7.53 7.48 -7.11
N TYR A 126 7.26 7.52 -5.80
CA TYR A 126 6.52 8.59 -5.13
C TYR A 126 7.38 9.74 -4.59
N GLY A 127 8.67 9.79 -4.95
CA GLY A 127 9.57 10.90 -4.60
C GLY A 127 10.22 10.78 -3.22
N TYR A 128 10.30 9.58 -2.64
CA TYR A 128 11.05 9.32 -1.41
C TYR A 128 12.48 8.87 -1.74
N PHE A 129 13.38 9.83 -1.97
CA PHE A 129 14.75 9.54 -2.42
C PHE A 129 15.61 8.83 -1.37
N ALA A 130 15.31 9.01 -0.09
CA ALA A 130 15.89 8.23 1.01
C ALA A 130 15.19 6.88 1.28
N ALA A 131 14.62 6.21 0.26
CA ALA A 131 13.77 5.02 0.41
C ALA A 131 14.38 3.89 1.26
N ASP A 132 15.66 3.57 1.09
CA ASP A 132 16.35 2.55 1.89
C ASP A 132 16.42 2.92 3.38
N MET A 133 16.74 4.18 3.69
CA MET A 133 16.78 4.68 5.07
C MET A 133 15.39 4.67 5.71
N ILE A 134 14.36 5.06 4.93
CA ILE A 134 12.96 5.03 5.37
C ILE A 134 12.54 3.59 5.69
N TRP A 135 12.88 2.63 4.84
CA TRP A 135 12.61 1.21 5.06
C TRP A 135 13.26 0.71 6.36
N ASP A 136 14.57 0.91 6.51
CA ASP A 136 15.32 0.42 7.66
C ASP A 136 14.80 1.05 8.97
N PHE A 137 14.45 2.33 8.94
CA PHE A 137 13.81 3.01 10.06
C PHE A 137 12.44 2.41 10.39
N ALA A 138 11.54 2.29 9.41
CA ALA A 138 10.20 1.75 9.63
C ALA A 138 10.21 0.31 10.18
N VAL A 139 11.13 -0.52 9.70
CA VAL A 139 11.36 -1.88 10.21
C VAL A 139 11.74 -1.90 11.69
N SER A 140 12.47 -0.89 12.17
CA SER A 140 12.87 -0.77 13.57
C SER A 140 11.75 -0.30 14.49
N CYS A 141 10.78 0.44 13.96
CA CYS A 141 9.74 1.10 14.76
C CYS A 141 8.51 0.22 15.03
N ASN A 142 8.25 -0.79 14.20
CA ASN A 142 7.10 -1.70 14.31
C ASN A 142 5.75 -0.97 14.45
N LYS A 143 5.60 0.16 13.75
CA LYS A 143 4.39 0.98 13.68
C LYS A 143 4.29 1.66 12.32
N SER A 144 3.11 2.18 11.99
CA SER A 144 2.92 3.04 10.82
C SER A 144 3.43 4.45 11.12
N LEU A 145 4.23 5.01 10.22
CA LEU A 145 4.87 6.31 10.37
C LEU A 145 4.40 7.24 9.26
N MET A 146 4.21 8.52 9.59
CA MET A 146 3.89 9.54 8.59
C MET A 146 5.16 9.90 7.82
N ILE A 147 5.44 9.22 6.71
CA ILE A 147 6.70 9.41 5.97
C ILE A 147 6.76 10.72 5.17
N SER A 148 5.65 11.46 5.06
CA SER A 148 5.63 12.75 4.35
C SER A 148 6.58 13.82 4.92
N PHE A 149 7.07 13.65 6.16
CA PHE A 149 8.13 14.49 6.74
C PHE A 149 9.45 14.45 5.95
N VAL A 150 9.72 13.37 5.22
CA VAL A 150 10.96 13.16 4.46
C VAL A 150 10.74 13.10 2.95
N LEU A 151 9.60 13.60 2.47
CA LEU A 151 9.29 13.64 1.04
C LEU A 151 10.30 14.52 0.30
N ALA A 152 10.79 14.02 -0.85
CA ALA A 152 11.79 14.66 -1.70
C ALA A 152 13.15 14.95 -1.03
N MET A 153 13.42 14.36 0.13
CA MET A 153 14.71 14.49 0.82
C MET A 153 15.66 13.35 0.47
N GLU A 154 16.91 13.72 0.24
CA GLU A 154 18.04 12.81 0.20
C GLU A 154 18.45 12.41 1.63
N GLY A 155 19.09 11.25 1.77
CA GLY A 155 19.45 10.73 3.10
C GLY A 155 20.33 11.65 3.96
N HIS A 156 21.14 12.51 3.33
CA HIS A 156 22.02 13.46 4.02
C HIS A 156 21.30 14.74 4.48
N GLU A 157 20.08 14.98 4.01
CA GLU A 157 19.24 16.12 4.40
C GLU A 157 18.38 15.77 5.63
N ILE A 158 18.17 14.48 5.90
CA ILE A 158 17.44 14.00 7.06
C ILE A 158 18.28 14.23 8.31
N THR A 159 17.76 15.07 9.21
CA THR A 159 18.40 15.45 10.47
C THR A 159 17.57 15.00 11.67
N ASP A 160 16.41 15.60 11.89
CA ASP A 160 15.50 15.32 13.00
C ASP A 160 14.11 14.84 12.54
N GLU A 161 13.89 14.69 11.22
CA GLU A 161 12.60 14.31 10.65
C GLU A 161 12.11 12.96 11.18
N PHE A 162 13.00 11.98 11.35
CA PHE A 162 12.64 10.66 11.92
C PHE A 162 12.15 10.75 13.37
N ASP A 163 12.75 11.64 14.17
CA ASP A 163 12.26 11.89 15.54
C ASP A 163 10.89 12.59 15.51
N ARG A 164 10.71 13.55 14.60
CA ARG A 164 9.42 14.23 14.37
C ARG A 164 8.33 13.25 13.94
N MET A 165 8.64 12.30 13.06
CA MET A 165 7.72 11.22 12.65
C MET A 165 7.27 10.39 13.84
N ILE A 166 8.19 9.98 14.71
CA ILE A 166 7.88 9.18 15.90
C ILE A 166 7.02 9.96 16.89
N ASN A 167 7.38 11.21 17.16
CA ASN A 167 6.63 12.07 18.07
C ASN A 167 5.20 12.28 17.56
N HIS A 168 5.04 12.56 16.26
CA HIS A 168 3.73 12.71 15.64
C HIS A 168 2.87 11.44 15.77
N THR A 169 3.42 10.26 15.44
CA THR A 169 2.68 8.99 15.60
C THR A 169 2.28 8.76 17.06
N ASN A 170 3.19 9.01 18.01
CA ASN A 170 2.89 8.81 19.44
C ASN A 170 1.80 9.78 19.95
N ASP A 171 1.72 10.98 19.41
CA ASP A 171 0.69 11.95 19.79
C ASP A 171 -0.69 11.54 19.25
N ILE A 172 -0.75 11.05 18.00
CA ILE A 172 -1.96 10.45 17.43
C ILE A 172 -2.42 9.24 18.25
N ASP A 173 -1.51 8.34 18.63
CA ASP A 173 -1.85 7.17 19.45
C ASP A 173 -2.46 7.58 20.81
N LYS A 174 -1.93 8.64 21.45
CA LYS A 174 -2.49 9.16 22.70
C LYS A 174 -3.89 9.75 22.49
N GLU A 175 -4.10 10.51 21.41
CA GLU A 175 -5.41 11.08 21.07
C GLU A 175 -6.45 9.99 20.87
N HIS A 176 -6.10 8.91 20.13
CA HIS A 176 -6.99 7.76 19.95
C HIS A 176 -7.36 7.08 21.29
N ILE A 177 -6.38 6.85 22.17
CA ILE A 177 -6.65 6.27 23.50
C ILE A 177 -7.60 7.15 24.32
N LEU A 178 -7.43 8.47 24.26
CA LEU A 178 -8.30 9.41 24.98
C LEU A 178 -9.74 9.40 24.42
N LEU A 179 -9.88 9.39 23.09
CA LEU A 179 -11.18 9.30 22.41
C LEU A 179 -11.90 7.99 22.74
N ASP A 180 -11.21 6.86 22.68
CA ASP A 180 -11.76 5.55 23.03
C ASP A 180 -12.24 5.54 24.49
N ALA A 181 -11.48 6.15 25.41
CA ALA A 181 -11.87 6.26 26.81
C ALA A 181 -13.10 7.17 27.02
N GLU A 182 -13.31 8.19 26.17
CA GLU A 182 -14.48 9.07 26.22
C GLU A 182 -15.73 8.41 25.64
N ILE A 183 -15.61 7.72 24.50
CA ILE A 183 -16.70 6.94 23.89
C ILE A 183 -17.19 5.89 24.89
N ASN A 184 -16.27 5.10 25.45
CA ASN A 184 -16.63 4.06 26.42
C ASN A 184 -17.28 4.63 27.69
N LYS A 185 -16.97 5.86 28.12
CA LYS A 185 -17.65 6.50 29.27
C LYS A 185 -19.07 6.96 28.95
N ASN A 186 -19.37 7.27 27.70
CA ASN A 186 -20.70 7.70 27.26
C ASN A 186 -21.65 6.52 27.00
N ASP A 187 -21.11 5.32 26.73
CA ASP A 187 -21.91 4.09 26.57
C ASP A 187 -22.43 3.50 27.90
N TYR A 188 -21.98 4.03 29.06
CA TYR A 188 -22.45 3.63 30.40
C TYR A 188 -23.32 4.68 31.11
N LYS A 189 -23.87 5.66 30.39
CA LYS A 189 -24.86 6.64 30.90
C LYS A 189 -26.22 6.45 30.24
#